data_AF-A0A7S2UXV4-F1
#
_entry.id   AF-A0A7S2UXV4-F1
#
_cell.length_a   1.000
_cell.length_b   1.000
_cell.length_c   1.000
_cell.angle_alpha   90.00
_cell.angle_beta   90.00
_cell.angle_gamma   90.00
#
_symmetry.space_group_name_H-M   'P 1'
#
loop_
_entity.id
_entity.type
_entity.pdbx_description
1 polymer ?
#
loop_
_entity_poly.entity_id
_entity_poly.type
_entity_poly.pdbx_seq_one_letter_code
_entity_poly.pdbx_strand_id
1 'polypeptide(L)'
;VDIRHHLGFVSNPQRFNVAITRAKALVVVVGNPILLARDQYWGRFLHMCVERGGYKGCDLPDDLLTGQASDTDGLEDALESLFLSDDRGDGGPTLSAMVSEEGVPWRNEE
;
A
#
# COMPACT_ATOMS: atom_id res chain seq x y z
N VAL A 1 -16.83 21.36 11.13
CA VAL A 1 -16.85 20.43 9.98
C VAL A 1 -16.28 19.12 10.46
N ASP A 2 -17.08 18.06 10.44
CA ASP A 2 -16.64 16.74 10.85
C ASP A 2 -15.77 16.13 9.73
N ILE A 3 -14.45 16.32 9.86
CA ILE A 3 -13.39 15.81 8.98
C ILE A 3 -13.14 14.30 9.28
N ARG A 4 -13.83 13.71 10.26
CA ARG A 4 -13.33 12.51 10.93
C ARG A 4 -13.37 11.25 10.07
N HIS A 5 -14.15 11.19 8.98
CA HIS A 5 -14.37 9.93 8.25
C HIS A 5 -14.29 10.00 6.71
N HIS A 6 -13.86 11.13 6.12
CA HIS A 6 -13.73 11.23 4.66
C HIS A 6 -12.27 11.41 4.25
N LEU A 7 -11.77 10.49 3.42
CA LEU A 7 -10.42 10.54 2.84
C LEU A 7 -10.22 11.79 1.94
N GLY A 8 -11.32 12.44 1.57
CA GLY A 8 -11.37 13.82 1.08
C GLY A 8 -10.62 13.99 -0.23
N PHE A 9 -9.52 14.73 -0.20
CA PHE A 9 -8.73 15.02 -1.40
C PHE A 9 -7.98 13.80 -1.94
N VAL A 10 -7.81 12.76 -1.11
CA VAL A 10 -7.06 11.54 -1.43
C VAL A 10 -7.95 10.49 -2.10
N SER A 11 -9.27 10.49 -1.87
CA SER A 11 -10.24 9.57 -2.52
C SER A 11 -10.58 9.92 -3.98
N ASN A 12 -9.70 10.65 -4.66
CA ASN A 12 -9.88 10.99 -6.07
C ASN A 12 -9.13 9.94 -6.94
N PRO A 13 -9.81 9.22 -7.84
CA PRO A 13 -9.20 8.16 -8.65
C PRO A 13 -8.07 8.67 -9.57
N GLN A 14 -8.19 9.90 -10.10
CA GLN A 14 -7.12 10.48 -10.93
C GLN A 14 -5.87 10.75 -10.10
N ARG A 15 -6.02 11.13 -8.83
CA ARG A 15 -4.89 11.37 -7.92
C ARG A 15 -4.23 10.07 -7.48
N PHE A 16 -5.02 9.02 -7.26
CA PHE A 16 -4.50 7.68 -7.06
C PHE A 16 -3.61 7.26 -8.23
N ASN A 17 -4.11 7.34 -9.47
CA ASN A 17 -3.34 6.98 -10.68
C ASN A 17 -2.00 7.71 -10.77
N VAL A 18 -2.01 9.03 -10.54
CA VAL A 18 -0.78 9.82 -10.56
C VAL A 18 0.16 9.34 -9.45
N ALA A 19 -0.33 9.14 -8.22
CA ALA A 19 0.50 8.71 -7.11
C ALA A 19 1.20 7.37 -7.39
N ILE A 20 0.49 6.37 -7.94
CA ILE A 20 1.05 5.03 -8.15
C ILE A 20 1.91 4.89 -9.42
N THR A 21 1.69 5.72 -10.45
CA THR A 21 2.36 5.55 -11.77
C THR A 21 3.53 6.49 -12.03
N ARG A 22 3.87 7.41 -11.11
CA ARG A 22 5.03 8.31 -11.29
C ARG A 22 6.37 7.64 -10.99
N ALA A 23 6.40 6.65 -10.11
CA ALA A 23 7.64 5.98 -9.76
C ALA A 23 8.11 5.07 -10.90
N LYS A 24 9.42 5.04 -11.14
CA LYS A 24 10.05 4.15 -12.12
C LYS A 24 10.62 2.86 -11.52
N ALA A 25 10.82 2.84 -10.20
CA ALA A 25 11.54 1.76 -9.52
C ALA A 25 10.86 1.31 -8.22
N LEU A 26 10.44 2.24 -7.35
CA LEU A 26 9.79 1.90 -6.08
C LEU A 26 8.74 2.95 -5.69
N VAL A 27 7.58 2.48 -5.26
CA VAL A 27 6.53 3.29 -4.62
C VAL A 27 6.51 2.95 -3.13
N VAL A 28 6.75 3.94 -2.28
CA VAL A 28 6.57 3.84 -0.82
C VAL A 28 5.44 4.78 -0.41
N VAL A 29 4.38 4.25 0.17
CA VAL A 29 3.23 5.02 0.65
C VAL A 29 3.29 5.10 2.17
N VAL A 30 3.33 6.31 2.71
CA VAL A 30 3.27 6.58 4.15
C VAL A 30 1.93 7.22 4.48
N GLY A 31 1.14 6.58 5.34
CA GLY A 31 -0.19 7.08 5.71
C GLY A 31 -0.89 6.20 6.76
N ASN A 32 -2.09 6.63 7.18
CA ASN A 32 -2.91 5.85 8.11
C ASN A 32 -3.65 4.73 7.35
N PRO A 33 -3.31 3.44 7.58
CA PRO A 33 -3.90 2.33 6.83
C PRO A 33 -5.41 2.20 7.06
N ILE A 34 -5.92 2.52 8.25
CA ILE A 34 -7.35 2.46 8.58
C ILE A 34 -8.15 3.46 7.73
N LEU A 35 -7.56 4.62 7.41
CA LEU A 35 -8.20 5.62 6.55
C LEU A 35 -8.08 5.26 5.07
N LEU A 36 -6.92 4.76 4.64
CA LEU A 36 -6.69 4.35 3.25
C LEU A 36 -7.58 3.16 2.86
N ALA A 37 -7.78 2.20 3.77
CA ALA A 37 -8.64 1.03 3.55
C ALA A 37 -10.12 1.38 3.27
N ARG A 38 -10.57 2.58 3.64
CA ARG A 38 -11.96 3.02 3.40
C ARG A 38 -12.24 3.48 1.98
N ASP A 39 -11.20 3.74 1.19
CA ASP A 39 -11.34 4.09 -0.23
C ASP A 39 -11.12 2.85 -1.10
N GLN A 40 -11.94 2.67 -2.13
CA GLN A 40 -11.92 1.47 -2.95
C GLN A 40 -10.57 1.24 -3.68
N TYR A 41 -9.88 2.31 -4.10
CA TYR A 41 -8.63 2.19 -4.84
C TYR A 41 -7.44 2.03 -3.90
N TRP A 42 -7.36 2.88 -2.88
CA TRP A 42 -6.30 2.81 -1.86
C TRP A 42 -6.39 1.55 -1.02
N GLY A 43 -7.61 1.11 -0.67
CA GLY A 43 -7.87 -0.13 0.05
C GLY A 43 -7.46 -1.35 -0.76
N ARG A 44 -7.79 -1.41 -2.06
CA ARG A 44 -7.34 -2.52 -2.92
C ARG A 44 -5.82 -2.56 -3.05
N PHE A 45 -5.17 -1.41 -3.24
CA PHE A 45 -3.72 -1.31 -3.26
C PHE A 45 -3.09 -1.79 -1.94
N LEU A 46 -3.63 -1.35 -0.80
CA LEU A 46 -3.15 -1.73 0.53
C LEU A 46 -3.29 -3.24 0.78
N HIS A 47 -4.43 -3.82 0.42
CA HIS A 47 -4.66 -5.27 0.52
C HIS A 47 -3.60 -6.07 -0.24
N MET A 48 -3.35 -5.69 -1.50
CA MET A 48 -2.34 -6.32 -2.33
C MET A 48 -0.92 -6.14 -1.74
N CYS A 49 -0.59 -4.99 -1.15
CA CYS A 49 0.66 -4.81 -0.41
C CYS A 49 0.78 -5.75 0.80
N VAL A 50 -0.32 -6.02 1.51
CA VAL A 50 -0.34 -6.98 2.63
C VAL A 50 -0.14 -8.41 2.10
N GLU A 51 -0.90 -8.83 1.08
CA GLU A 51 -0.78 -10.16 0.47
C GLU A 51 0.63 -10.47 -0.03
N ARG A 52 1.32 -9.45 -0.55
CA ARG A 52 2.70 -9.55 -1.06
C ARG A 52 3.77 -9.36 0.01
N GLY A 53 3.40 -9.17 1.27
CA GLY A 53 4.33 -8.94 2.39
C GLY A 53 5.07 -7.61 2.34
N GLY A 54 4.58 -6.64 1.57
CA GLY A 54 5.13 -5.27 1.45
C GLY A 54 4.56 -4.27 2.46
N TYR A 55 3.51 -4.64 3.20
CA TYR A 55 2.95 -3.80 4.26
C TYR A 55 3.80 -3.87 5.54
N LYS A 56 4.03 -2.70 6.15
CA LYS A 56 4.69 -2.54 7.46
C LYS A 56 3.99 -1.42 8.22
N GLY A 57 3.93 -1.54 9.55
CA GLY A 57 3.30 -0.54 10.41
C GLY A 57 2.47 -1.15 11.52
N CYS A 58 1.31 -0.54 11.79
CA CYS A 58 0.37 -1.02 12.81
C CYS A 58 -0.42 -2.25 12.33
N ASP A 59 -1.03 -2.96 13.26
CA ASP A 59 -1.91 -4.07 12.91
C ASP A 59 -3.13 -3.56 12.14
N LEU A 60 -3.43 -4.20 11.00
CA LEU A 60 -4.69 -3.99 10.29
C LEU A 60 -5.73 -4.97 10.84
N PRO A 61 -6.93 -4.50 11.21
CA PRO A 61 -8.00 -5.40 11.58
C PRO A 61 -8.49 -6.18 10.34
N ASP A 62 -8.81 -7.46 10.54
CA ASP A 62 -9.15 -8.40 9.46
C ASP A 62 -10.36 -7.94 8.65
N ASP A 63 -11.29 -7.21 9.27
CA ASP A 63 -12.50 -6.67 8.65
C ASP A 63 -12.20 -5.71 7.48
N LEU A 64 -11.11 -4.94 7.59
CA LEU A 64 -10.62 -4.04 6.54
C LEU A 64 -9.88 -4.79 5.42
N LEU A 65 -9.44 -6.02 5.67
CA LEU A 65 -8.75 -6.87 4.70
C LEU A 65 -9.74 -7.77 3.93
N THR A 66 -10.90 -8.11 4.49
CA THR A 66 -11.88 -9.00 3.85
C THR A 66 -12.62 -8.45 2.61
N GLY A 67 -12.27 -7.26 2.12
CA GLY A 67 -12.68 -6.75 0.80
C GLY A 67 -14.16 -6.39 0.66
N GLN A 68 -14.46 -5.08 0.54
CA GLN A 68 -15.66 -4.66 -0.17
C GLN A 68 -15.40 -4.83 -1.67
N ALA A 69 -15.89 -5.92 -2.28
CA ALA A 69 -15.90 -6.08 -3.73
C ALA A 69 -16.90 -5.09 -4.34
N SER A 70 -16.42 -3.90 -4.73
CA SER A 70 -17.20 -2.91 -5.47
C SER A 70 -16.40 -2.44 -6.68
N ASP A 71 -16.90 -2.68 -7.88
CA ASP A 71 -16.51 -2.06 -9.17
C ASP A 71 -15.04 -1.60 -9.30
N THR A 72 -14.07 -2.47 -9.04
CA THR A 72 -12.64 -2.27 -9.36
C THR A 72 -12.19 -3.16 -10.52
N ASP A 73 -13.07 -3.34 -11.51
CA ASP A 73 -12.81 -4.20 -12.66
C ASP A 73 -11.56 -3.72 -13.43
N GLY A 74 -10.60 -4.62 -13.63
CA GLY A 74 -9.30 -4.33 -14.26
C GLY A 74 -8.29 -3.53 -13.42
N LEU A 75 -8.62 -3.08 -12.20
CA LEU A 75 -7.64 -2.40 -11.33
C LEU A 75 -6.54 -3.37 -10.89
N GLU A 76 -6.92 -4.61 -10.58
CA GLU A 76 -6.01 -5.65 -10.13
C GLU A 76 -4.97 -5.95 -11.21
N ASP A 77 -5.44 -6.21 -12.43
CA ASP A 77 -4.57 -6.42 -13.59
C ASP A 77 -3.63 -5.23 -13.84
N ALA A 78 -4.14 -4.00 -13.69
CA ALA A 78 -3.33 -2.80 -13.83
C ALA A 78 -2.26 -2.68 -12.74
N LEU A 79 -2.60 -3.00 -11.49
CA LEU A 79 -1.64 -3.01 -10.39
C LEU A 79 -0.59 -4.10 -10.58
N GLU A 80 -0.98 -5.30 -10.98
CA GLU A 80 -0.05 -6.40 -11.33
C GLU A 80 0.97 -5.96 -12.38
N SER A 81 0.53 -5.23 -13.40
CA SER A 81 1.42 -4.73 -14.46
C SER A 81 2.47 -3.71 -13.96
N LEU A 82 2.21 -3.06 -12.82
CA LEU A 82 3.15 -2.12 -12.22
C LEU A 82 4.21 -2.82 -11.36
N PHE A 83 3.94 -4.04 -10.88
CA PHE A 83 4.94 -4.79 -10.13
C PHE A 83 5.99 -5.34 -11.08
N LEU A 84 7.25 -5.04 -10.76
CA LEU A 84 8.37 -5.73 -11.37
C LEU A 84 8.28 -7.20 -10.95
N SER A 85 8.24 -8.12 -11.93
CA SER A 85 8.35 -9.55 -11.65
C SER A 85 9.63 -9.79 -10.86
N ASP A 86 9.51 -10.44 -9.71
CA ASP A 86 10.67 -10.86 -8.93
C ASP A 86 11.31 -12.05 -9.67
N ASP A 87 12.19 -11.75 -10.64
CA ASP A 87 12.97 -12.76 -11.38
C ASP A 87 14.13 -13.33 -10.52
N ARG A 88 14.08 -13.15 -9.20
CA ARG A 88 15.13 -13.62 -8.28
C ARG A 88 14.95 -15.10 -8.01
N GLY A 89 15.41 -15.93 -8.93
CA GLY A 89 15.58 -17.37 -8.77
C GLY A 89 16.60 -17.81 -7.71
N ASP A 90 16.92 -16.98 -6.71
CA ASP A 90 18.00 -17.20 -5.76
C ASP A 90 17.61 -17.05 -4.28
N GLY A 91 16.33 -17.15 -3.90
CA GLY A 91 15.96 -17.12 -2.47
C GLY A 91 16.47 -15.90 -1.71
N GLY A 92 16.72 -14.79 -2.41
CA GLY A 92 17.12 -13.52 -1.84
C GLY A 92 16.09 -12.99 -0.84
N PRO A 93 16.49 -12.08 0.06
CA PRO A 93 15.60 -11.51 1.07
C PRO A 93 14.40 -10.85 0.38
N THR A 94 13.19 -11.28 0.76
CA THR A 94 11.92 -10.67 0.31
C THR A 94 11.92 -9.17 0.62
N LEU A 95 11.06 -8.37 -0.03
CA LEU A 95 10.88 -6.95 0.34
C LEU A 95 10.64 -6.78 1.85
N SER A 96 9.96 -7.75 2.49
CA SER A 96 9.80 -7.82 3.95
C SER A 96 11.12 -7.92 4.73
N ALA A 97 12.11 -8.64 4.19
CA ALA A 97 13.46 -8.75 4.75
C ALA A 97 14.33 -7.53 4.43
N MET A 98 14.10 -6.82 3.31
CA MET A 98 14.76 -5.55 3.02
C MET A 98 14.27 -4.40 3.92
N VAL A 99 13.00 -4.43 4.34
CA VAL A 99 12.38 -3.43 5.24
C VAL A 99 12.44 -3.87 6.71
N SER A 100 13.13 -4.97 7.03
CA SER A 100 13.46 -5.31 8.41
C SER A 100 14.60 -4.39 8.88
N GLU A 101 14.26 -3.15 9.24
CA GLU A 101 15.17 -2.21 9.89
C GLU A 101 15.41 -2.67 11.34
N GLU A 102 16.60 -3.24 11.58
CA GLU A 102 17.28 -2.96 12.84
C GLU A 102 17.34 -1.43 13.01
N GLY A 103 17.06 -0.99 14.24
CA GLY A 103 16.68 0.39 14.57
C GLY A 103 17.47 1.46 13.82
N VAL A 104 16.74 2.26 13.04
CA VAL A 104 17.30 3.38 12.30
C VAL A 104 17.93 4.40 13.24
N PRO A 105 19.19 4.84 13.00
CA PRO A 105 19.96 5.65 13.95
C PRO A 105 19.29 6.95 14.39
N TRP A 106 18.53 7.58 13.48
CA TRP A 106 17.84 8.84 13.74
C TRP A 106 16.65 8.72 14.71
N ARG A 107 16.29 7.51 15.16
CA ARG A 107 15.18 7.30 16.10
C ARG A 107 15.55 7.64 17.55
N ASN A 108 16.84 7.81 17.85
CA ASN A 108 17.35 8.18 19.18
C ASN A 108 18.27 9.40 19.09
N GLU A 109 17.74 10.55 18.66
CA GLU A 109 18.31 11.84 18.99
C GLU A 109 17.26 12.63 19.78
N GLU A 110 17.43 12.53 21.10
CA GLU A 110 16.83 13.24 22.28
C GLU A 110 15.30 13.40 22.38
#